data_AF-A0A8T6V7F9-F1
#
_entry.id   AF-A0A8T6V7F9-F1
#
_cell.length_a   1.000
_cell.length_b   1.000
_cell.length_c   1.000
_cell.angle_alpha   90.00
_cell.angle_beta   90.00
_cell.angle_gamma   90.00
#
_symmetry.space_group_name_H-M   'P 1'
#
loop_
_entity.id
_entity.type
_entity.pdbx_description
1 polymer ?
#
loop_
_entity_poly.entity_id
_entity_poly.type
_entity_poly.pdbx_seq_one_letter_code
_entity_poly.pdbx_strand_id
1 'polypeptide(L)'
;MPTILNYKTFAEKHSMYNTPNCFGIYIVNLVMNWIKSQGGIDKVEQINKKKADLLYNAIDSSDFFKPHARKDSRSIMNVTWRLPGEDLEK
;
A
#
# COMPACT_ATOMS: atom_id res chain seq x y z
N MET A 1 32.68 -10.83 -2.19
CA MET A 1 31.43 -10.10 -2.47
C MET A 1 31.70 -8.62 -2.24
N PRO A 2 31.34 -7.72 -3.17
CA PRO A 2 31.55 -6.27 -2.97
C PRO A 2 30.89 -5.79 -1.68
N THR A 3 31.55 -4.88 -0.95
CA THR A 3 31.10 -4.39 0.37
C THR A 3 29.67 -3.85 0.34
N ILE A 4 29.29 -3.18 -0.76
CA ILE A 4 27.94 -2.62 -0.96
C ILE A 4 26.85 -3.67 -1.21
N LEU A 5 27.22 -4.90 -1.59
CA LEU A 5 26.27 -6.01 -1.79
C LEU A 5 26.25 -6.96 -0.58
N ASN A 6 27.07 -6.71 0.44
CA ASN A 6 27.18 -7.54 1.62
C ASN A 6 26.22 -7.05 2.72
N TYR A 7 25.11 -7.77 2.94
CA TYR A 7 24.14 -7.48 4.00
C TYR A 7 24.76 -7.42 5.41
N LYS A 8 25.82 -8.20 5.68
CA LYS A 8 26.52 -8.18 6.97
C LYS A 8 27.06 -6.79 7.28
N THR A 9 27.58 -6.09 6.27
CA THR A 9 28.12 -4.74 6.42
C THR A 9 27.04 -3.73 6.83
N PHE A 10 25.86 -3.80 6.24
CA PHE A 10 24.74 -2.91 6.63
C PHE A 10 24.19 -3.26 8.02
N ALA A 11 24.14 -4.54 8.37
CA ALA A 11 23.70 -4.98 9.70
C ALA A 11 24.65 -4.49 10.81
N GLU A 12 25.97 -4.68 10.63
CA GLU A 12 27.00 -4.23 11.58
C GLU A 12 27.08 -2.70 11.69
N LYS A 13 26.73 -1.97 10.63
CA LYS A 13 26.70 -0.51 10.60
C LYS A 13 25.31 0.07 10.86
N HIS A 14 24.35 -0.74 11.31
CA HIS A 14 22.98 -0.31 11.62
C HIS A 14 22.33 0.51 10.49
N SER A 15 22.46 0.05 9.24
CA SER A 15 21.97 0.71 8.02
C SER A 15 22.59 2.09 7.72
N MET A 16 23.69 2.46 8.38
CA MET A 16 24.42 3.72 8.21
C MET A 16 25.82 3.52 7.60
N TYR A 17 25.98 2.54 6.70
CA TYR A 17 27.27 2.30 6.03
C TYR A 17 27.71 3.51 5.18
N ASN A 18 26.77 4.17 4.52
CA ASN A 18 26.94 5.44 3.81
C ASN A 18 25.99 6.50 4.39
N THR A 19 26.02 7.73 3.87
CA THR A 19 25.08 8.79 4.24
C THR A 19 23.65 8.33 3.98
N PRO A 20 22.83 8.11 5.04
CA PRO A 20 21.48 7.62 4.85
C PRO A 20 20.56 8.75 4.38
N ASN A 21 19.39 8.40 3.84
CA ASN A 21 18.34 9.37 3.56
C ASN A 21 17.69 9.84 4.88
N CYS A 22 18.36 10.74 5.60
CA CYS A 22 17.94 11.24 6.91
C CYS A 22 16.51 11.80 6.88
N PHE A 23 16.16 12.53 5.81
CA PHE A 23 14.83 13.09 5.65
C PHE A 23 13.77 11.99 5.49
N GLY A 24 14.02 11.00 4.63
CA GLY A 24 13.12 9.86 4.46
C GLY A 24 12.91 9.07 5.76
N ILE A 25 13.98 8.86 6.54
CA ILE A 25 13.90 8.19 7.85
C ILE A 25 13.03 9.00 8.81
N TYR A 26 13.19 10.32 8.85
CA TYR A 26 12.39 11.20 9.69
C TYR A 26 10.90 11.15 9.32
N ILE A 27 10.56 11.21 8.03
CA ILE A 27 9.17 11.10 7.57
C ILE A 27 8.56 9.74 7.95
N VAL A 28 9.30 8.64 7.79
CA VAL A 28 8.84 7.31 8.23
C VAL A 28 8.56 7.29 9.73
N ASN A 29 9.40 7.93 10.56
CA ASN A 29 9.16 8.03 12.00
C ASN A 29 7.85 8.75 12.31
N LEU A 30 7.57 9.88 11.63
CA LEU A 30 6.31 10.61 11.81
C LEU A 30 5.10 9.77 11.39
N VAL A 31 5.18 9.06 10.25
CA VAL A 31 4.10 8.17 9.78
C VAL A 31 3.86 7.03 10.76
N MET A 32 4.92 6.45 11.34
CA MET A 32 4.78 5.41 12.37
C MET A 32 4.09 5.94 13.64
N ASN A 33 4.44 7.15 14.08
CA ASN A 33 3.79 7.79 15.22
C ASN A 33 2.31 8.11 14.92
N TRP A 34 1.99 8.53 13.71
CA TRP A 34 0.61 8.73 13.26
C TRP A 34 -0.17 7.41 13.24
N ILE A 35 0.39 6.31 12.72
CA ILE A 35 -0.27 5.00 12.75
C ILE A 35 -0.58 4.57 14.19
N LYS A 36 0.37 4.77 15.12
CA LYS A 36 0.14 4.50 16.55
C LYS A 36 -0.99 5.36 17.11
N SER A 37 -1.06 6.64 16.78
CA SER A 37 -2.13 7.54 17.25
C SER A 37 -3.51 7.19 16.68
N GLN A 38 -3.57 6.54 15.52
CA GLN A 38 -4.82 6.00 14.95
C GLN A 38 -5.33 4.74 15.66
N GLY A 39 -4.60 4.20 16.65
CA GLY A 39 -4.93 2.93 17.30
C GLY A 39 -4.17 1.73 16.75
N GLY A 40 -3.05 1.97 16.04
CA GLY A 40 -2.18 0.92 15.51
C GLY A 40 -2.63 0.34 14.17
N ILE A 41 -1.91 -0.68 13.71
CA ILE A 41 -2.09 -1.24 12.37
C ILE A 41 -3.46 -1.89 12.21
N ASP A 42 -3.99 -2.54 13.26
CA ASP A 42 -5.30 -3.20 13.21
C ASP A 42 -6.43 -2.20 12.94
N LYS A 43 -6.35 -1.00 13.55
CA LYS A 43 -7.36 0.04 13.32
C LYS A 43 -7.27 0.62 11.91
N VAL A 44 -6.04 0.82 11.42
CA VAL A 44 -5.80 1.25 10.03
C VAL A 44 -6.30 0.21 9.03
N GLU A 45 -6.09 -1.08 9.31
CA GLU A 45 -6.60 -2.18 8.47
C GLU A 45 -8.13 -2.19 8.42
N GLN A 46 -8.82 -2.04 9.56
CA GLN A 46 -10.28 -1.92 9.59
C GLN A 46 -10.79 -0.76 8.74
N ILE A 47 -10.13 0.40 8.81
CA ILE A 47 -10.47 1.56 7.98
C ILE A 47 -10.22 1.27 6.50
N ASN A 48 -9.12 0.61 6.15
CA ASN A 48 -8.81 0.24 4.77
C ASN A 48 -9.82 -0.76 4.20
N LYS A 49 -10.20 -1.78 4.97
CA LYS A 49 -11.27 -2.72 4.60
C LYS A 49 -12.58 -1.99 4.35
N LYS A 50 -13.00 -1.11 5.27
CA LYS A 50 -14.23 -0.32 5.10
C LYS A 50 -14.23 0.53 3.81
N LYS A 51 -13.10 1.17 3.48
CA LYS A 51 -12.97 1.95 2.23
C LYS A 51 -13.03 1.05 1.00
N ALA A 52 -12.32 -0.08 1.03
CA ALA A 52 -12.29 -1.02 -0.08
C ALA A 52 -13.68 -1.63 -0.31
N ASP A 53 -14.35 -2.06 0.75
CA ASP A 53 -15.71 -2.63 0.70
C ASP A 53 -16.70 -1.61 0.13
N LEU A 54 -16.63 -0.34 0.55
CA LEU A 54 -17.48 0.71 0.01
C LEU A 54 -17.34 0.83 -1.52
N LEU A 55 -16.09 0.86 -2.02
CA LEU A 55 -15.82 0.96 -3.45
C LEU A 55 -16.23 -0.30 -4.21
N TYR A 56 -15.84 -1.48 -3.72
CA TYR A 56 -16.18 -2.74 -4.37
C TYR A 56 -17.68 -3.03 -4.37
N ASN A 57 -18.41 -2.65 -3.32
CA ASN A 57 -19.86 -2.77 -3.29
C ASN A 57 -20.51 -1.88 -4.35
N ALA A 58 -20.02 -0.63 -4.51
CA ALA A 58 -20.52 0.28 -5.54
C ALA A 58 -20.24 -0.24 -6.97
N ILE A 59 -19.06 -0.84 -7.18
CA ILE A 59 -18.70 -1.48 -8.45
C ILE A 59 -19.57 -2.72 -8.70
N ASP A 60 -19.71 -3.60 -7.71
CA ASP A 60 -20.46 -4.85 -7.86
C ASP A 60 -21.97 -4.63 -7.97
N SER A 61 -22.50 -3.51 -7.48
CA SER A 61 -23.92 -3.14 -7.62
C SER A 61 -24.24 -2.45 -8.94
N SER A 62 -23.23 -2.15 -9.77
CA SER A 62 -23.39 -1.42 -11.03
C SER A 62 -23.14 -2.36 -12.21
N ASP A 63 -24.05 -2.37 -13.19
CA ASP A 63 -23.84 -3.10 -14.44
C ASP A 63 -22.82 -2.42 -15.38
N PHE A 64 -22.38 -1.20 -15.03
CA PHE A 64 -21.47 -0.41 -15.84
C PHE A 64 -19.99 -0.58 -15.47
N PHE A 65 -19.67 -1.02 -14.25
CA PHE A 65 -18.27 -1.15 -13.82
C PHE A 65 -17.88 -2.62 -13.73
N LYS A 66 -16.78 -2.99 -14.40
CA LYS A 66 -16.25 -4.34 -14.38
C LYS A 66 -15.01 -4.43 -13.49
N PRO A 67 -15.05 -5.11 -12.33
CA PRO A 67 -13.87 -5.29 -11.50
C PRO A 67 -12.81 -6.12 -12.24
N HIS A 68 -11.54 -5.73 -12.15
CA HIS A 68 -10.45 -6.44 -12.84
C HIS A 68 -10.03 -7.72 -12.08
N ALA A 69 -9.85 -7.61 -10.76
CA ALA A 69 -9.44 -8.73 -9.93
C ALA A 69 -10.62 -9.65 -9.56
N ARG A 70 -10.36 -10.96 -9.43
CA ARG A 70 -11.30 -11.93 -8.84
C ARG A 70 -11.64 -11.54 -7.40
N LYS A 71 -12.86 -11.82 -6.94
CA LYS A 71 -13.37 -11.40 -5.62
C LYS A 71 -12.45 -11.78 -4.45
N ASP A 72 -11.88 -12.99 -4.48
CA ASP A 72 -10.96 -13.54 -3.48
C ASP A 72 -9.55 -12.92 -3.51
N SER A 73 -9.20 -12.25 -4.60
CA SER A 73 -7.87 -11.69 -4.88
C SER A 73 -7.89 -10.15 -4.92
N ARG A 74 -8.97 -9.52 -4.43
CA ARG A 74 -9.15 -8.06 -4.44
C ARG A 74 -8.22 -7.37 -3.44
N SER A 75 -7.55 -6.32 -3.90
CA SER A 75 -6.69 -5.52 -3.05
C SER A 75 -7.51 -4.54 -2.22
N ILE A 76 -7.22 -4.46 -0.92
CA ILE A 76 -7.76 -3.40 -0.05
C ILE A 76 -7.03 -2.05 -0.20
N MET A 77 -6.01 -2.01 -1.06
CA MET A 77 -5.16 -0.83 -1.28
C MET A 77 -5.38 -0.22 -2.67
N ASN A 78 -5.44 -1.06 -3.70
CA ASN A 78 -5.56 -0.63 -5.09
C ASN A 78 -6.80 -1.26 -5.74
N VAL A 79 -7.89 -0.51 -5.81
CA VAL A 79 -9.13 -0.96 -6.43
C VAL A 79 -9.06 -0.69 -7.94
N THR A 80 -9.04 -1.75 -8.74
CA THR A 80 -8.95 -1.65 -10.22
C THR A 80 -10.23 -2.15 -10.88
N TRP A 81 -10.75 -1.38 -11.83
CA TRP A 81 -11.95 -1.70 -12.61
C TRP A 81 -11.80 -1.19 -14.05
N ARG A 82 -12.73 -1.63 -14.91
CA ARG A 82 -12.87 -1.28 -16.32
C ARG A 82 -14.30 -0.87 -16.62
N LEU A 83 -14.49 -0.23 -17.77
CA LEU A 83 -15.81 0.02 -18.35
C LEU A 83 -16.26 -1.19 -19.21
N PRO A 84 -17.53 -1.26 -19.64
CA PRO A 84 -18.05 -2.45 -20.31
C PRO A 84 -17.45 -2.70 -21.70
N GLY A 85 -16.91 -1.66 -22.35
CA GLY A 85 -16.29 -1.76 -23.67
C GLY A 85 -15.10 -0.81 -23.80
N GLU A 86 -14.09 -1.22 -24.59
CA GLU A 86 -12.87 -0.45 -24.81
C GLU A 86 -13.14 0.91 -25.49
N ASP A 87 -14.23 1.04 -26.24
CA ASP A 87 -14.64 2.30 -26.87
C ASP A 87 -15.01 3.38 -25.85
N LEU A 88 -15.37 2.99 -24.62
CA LEU A 88 -15.66 3.91 -23.53
C LEU A 88 -14.40 4.28 -22.72
N GLU A 89 -13.27 3.62 -22.96
CA GLU A 89 -12.01 3.81 -22.22
C GLU A 89 -10.97 4.67 -22.97
N LYS A 90 -11.32 5.18 -24.16
CA LYS A 90 -10.46 6.03 -25.00
C LYS A 90 -10.59 7.51 -24.73
#